data_AF-A0A444XQV6-F1
#
_entry.id   AF-A0A444XQV6-F1
#
_cell.length_a   1.000
_cell.length_b   1.000
_cell.length_c   1.000
_cell.angle_alpha   90.00
_cell.angle_beta   90.00
_cell.angle_gamma   90.00
#
_symmetry.space_group_name_H-M   'P 1'
#
loop_
_entity.id
_entity.type
_entity.pdbx_description
1 polymer ?
#
loop_
_entity_poly.entity_id
_entity_poly.type
_entity_poly.pdbx_seq_one_letter_code
_entity_poly.pdbx_strand_id
1 'polypeptide(L)'
;MVVLHHSHPCYANQAGMLKKHRELSMSVRRTIENNEEVRIRPSKTYQSFVAAAGSHRELNFIEKDVRNYITREVRNILELEDGKEFGKYLLRMKEKNQNFFFELELEDN
;
A
#
# COMPACT_ATOMS: atom_id res chain seq x y z
N MET A 1 36.27 -16.68 33.37
CA MET A 1 34.81 -16.52 33.52
C MET A 1 34.51 -15.03 33.54
N VAL A 2 34.16 -14.45 32.39
CA VAL A 2 33.86 -13.02 32.29
C VAL A 2 32.37 -12.83 32.50
N VAL A 3 31.98 -12.27 33.64
CA VAL A 3 30.60 -11.88 33.93
C VAL A 3 30.40 -10.49 33.32
N LEU A 4 29.73 -10.42 32.15
CA LEU A 4 29.28 -9.14 31.60
C LEU A 4 28.05 -8.70 32.39
N HIS A 5 28.23 -7.76 33.31
CA HIS A 5 27.15 -7.16 34.07
C HIS A 5 26.42 -6.17 33.16
N HIS A 6 25.34 -6.62 32.52
CA HIS A 6 24.50 -5.76 31.69
C HIS A 6 23.58 -4.93 32.61
N SER A 7 23.94 -3.67 32.89
CA SER A 7 23.19 -2.74 33.74
C SER A 7 21.94 -2.13 33.08
N HIS A 8 21.50 -2.66 31.95
CA HIS A 8 20.26 -2.27 31.29
C HIS A 8 19.49 -3.52 30.86
N PRO A 9 18.18 -3.61 31.17
CA PRO A 9 17.32 -4.59 30.54
C PRO A 9 17.44 -4.37 29.04
N CYS A 10 18.06 -5.31 28.34
CA CYS A 10 18.09 -5.29 26.90
C CYS A 10 16.64 -5.46 26.45
N TYR A 11 15.98 -4.36 26.12
CA TYR A 11 14.68 -4.36 25.46
C TYR A 11 14.88 -4.88 24.04
N ALA A 12 15.11 -6.19 23.92
CA ALA A 12 15.18 -6.91 22.65
C ALA A 12 13.87 -6.78 21.84
N ASN A 13 12.79 -6.34 22.49
CA ASN A 13 11.47 -6.25 21.88
C ASN A 13 11.26 -5.05 20.95
N GLN A 14 12.23 -4.13 20.85
CA GLN A 14 12.18 -3.02 19.88
C GLN A 14 12.92 -3.34 18.57
N ALA A 15 13.69 -4.44 18.54
CA ALA A 15 14.48 -4.89 17.38
C ALA A 15 13.70 -5.77 16.39
N GLY A 16 12.45 -6.14 16.69
CA GLY A 16 11.73 -7.22 16.01
C GLY A 16 11.15 -6.92 14.62
N MET A 17 10.98 -5.65 14.24
CA MET A 17 10.30 -5.32 12.98
C MET A 17 11.30 -5.00 11.87
N LEU A 18 12.10 -5.98 11.44
CA LEU A 18 12.87 -5.85 10.20
C LEU A 18 11.91 -5.70 9.02
N LYS A 19 12.23 -4.81 8.05
CA LYS A 19 11.36 -4.54 6.88
C LYS A 19 10.92 -5.81 6.13
N LYS A 20 11.74 -6.86 6.15
CA LYS A 20 11.46 -8.15 5.48
C LYS A 20 10.36 -8.96 6.17
N HIS A 21 9.97 -8.64 7.41
CA HIS A 21 8.94 -9.36 8.16
C HIS A 21 7.65 -8.55 8.34
N ARG A 22 7.54 -7.39 7.69
CA ARG A 22 6.35 -6.53 7.76
C ARG A 22 5.42 -6.84 6.61
N GLU A 23 4.62 -7.88 6.77
CA GLU A 23 3.61 -8.28 5.79
C GLU A 23 2.21 -7.85 6.25
N LEU A 24 1.49 -7.18 5.35
CA LEU A 24 0.07 -6.87 5.53
C LEU A 24 -0.76 -8.10 5.18
N SER A 25 -1.55 -8.59 6.14
CA SER A 25 -2.50 -9.67 5.92
C SER A 25 -3.61 -9.24 4.95
N MET A 26 -4.31 -10.22 4.35
CA MET A 26 -5.40 -9.93 3.40
C MET A 26 -6.53 -9.08 3.99
N SER A 27 -6.89 -9.28 5.27
CA SER A 27 -7.93 -8.47 5.93
C SER A 27 -7.50 -7.02 6.13
N VAL A 28 -6.23 -6.81 6.49
CA VAL A 28 -5.63 -5.48 6.63
C VAL A 28 -5.60 -4.78 5.27
N ARG A 29 -5.17 -5.47 4.21
CA ARG A 29 -5.16 -4.93 2.84
C ARG A 29 -6.53 -4.46 2.37
N ARG A 30 -7.58 -5.30 2.51
CA ARG A 30 -8.96 -4.90 2.16
C ARG A 30 -9.43 -3.68 2.93
N THR A 31 -9.07 -3.58 4.20
CA THR A 31 -9.44 -2.41 5.02
C THR A 31 -8.71 -1.15 4.55
N ILE A 32 -7.45 -1.27 4.12
CA ILE A 32 -6.70 -0.15 3.54
C ILE A 32 -7.29 0.27 2.19
N GLU A 33 -7.63 -0.69 1.32
CA GLU A 33 -8.28 -0.45 0.02
C GLU A 33 -9.60 0.31 0.17
N ASN A 34 -10.51 -0.19 1.01
CA ASN A 34 -11.80 0.46 1.27
C ASN A 34 -11.61 1.90 1.79
N ASN A 35 -10.59 2.13 2.62
CA ASN A 35 -10.30 3.46 3.15
C ASN A 35 -9.68 4.40 2.09
N GLU A 36 -8.85 3.90 1.17
CA GLU A 36 -8.32 4.70 0.05
C GLU A 36 -9.42 5.06 -0.95
N GLU A 37 -10.38 4.16 -1.20
CA GLU A 37 -11.55 4.41 -2.06
C GLU A 37 -12.33 5.65 -1.60
N VAL A 38 -12.54 5.79 -0.29
CA VAL A 38 -13.18 6.99 0.31
C VAL A 38 -12.18 8.09 0.70
N ARG A 39 -10.91 7.97 0.27
CA ARG A 39 -9.82 8.94 0.45
C ARG A 39 -9.52 9.29 1.92
N ILE A 40 -9.69 8.32 2.82
CA ILE A 40 -9.26 8.46 4.22
C ILE A 40 -7.73 8.53 4.25
N ARG A 41 -7.22 9.51 5.01
CA ARG A 41 -5.76 9.71 5.14
C ARG A 41 -5.09 8.44 5.69
N PRO A 42 -3.94 8.01 5.12
CA PRO A 42 -3.22 6.82 5.60
C PRO A 42 -2.89 6.84 7.10
N SER A 43 -2.61 8.02 7.67
CA SER A 43 -2.38 8.18 9.10
C SER A 43 -3.61 7.88 9.95
N LYS A 44 -4.81 8.20 9.46
CA LYS A 44 -6.08 7.86 10.12
C LYS A 44 -6.40 6.38 10.00
N THR A 45 -6.16 5.78 8.84
CA THR A 45 -6.25 4.33 8.65
C THR A 45 -5.30 3.57 9.57
N TYR A 46 -4.05 4.02 9.72
CA TYR A 46 -3.12 3.40 10.67
C TYR A 46 -3.59 3.55 12.12
N GLN A 47 -4.08 4.74 12.49
CA GLN A 47 -4.61 4.99 13.85
C GLN A 47 -5.81 4.10 14.18
N SER A 48 -6.69 3.78 13.23
CA SER A 48 -7.81 2.87 13.51
C SER A 48 -7.35 1.44 13.81
N PHE A 49 -6.33 0.94 13.12
CA PHE A 49 -5.72 -0.36 13.46
C PHE A 49 -5.07 -0.36 14.83
N VAL A 50 -4.38 0.73 15.20
CA VAL A 50 -3.77 0.87 16.53
C VAL A 50 -4.85 0.88 17.62
N ALA A 51 -5.96 1.59 17.38
CA ALA A 51 -7.08 1.61 18.30
C ALA A 51 -7.73 0.22 18.45
N ALA A 52 -7.89 -0.53 17.36
CA ALA A 52 -8.46 -1.88 17.37
C ALA A 52 -7.53 -2.91 18.05
N ALA A 53 -6.22 -2.80 17.86
CA ALA A 53 -5.22 -3.69 18.48
C ALA A 53 -4.85 -3.28 19.92
N GLY A 54 -5.27 -2.09 20.37
CA GLY A 54 -4.99 -1.55 21.71
C GLY A 54 -3.56 -0.99 21.88
N SER A 55 -2.63 -1.27 20.97
CA SER A 55 -1.26 -0.73 21.01
C SER A 55 -0.55 -0.86 19.67
N HIS A 56 0.41 0.02 19.41
CA HIS A 56 1.33 -0.09 18.28
C HIS A 56 2.16 -1.39 18.28
N ARG A 57 2.45 -1.94 19.47
CA ARG A 57 3.30 -3.14 19.62
C ARG A 57 2.63 -4.42 19.14
N GLU A 58 1.30 -4.42 19.09
CA GLU A 58 0.50 -5.55 18.64
C GLU A 58 0.37 -5.60 17.11
N LEU A 59 0.75 -4.52 16.41
CA LEU A 59 0.75 -4.49 14.95
C LEU A 59 2.10 -4.95 14.40
N ASN A 60 2.05 -5.81 13.38
CA ASN A 60 3.21 -6.27 12.63
C ASN A 60 3.62 -5.30 11.48
N PHE A 61 2.97 -4.13 11.38
CA PHE A 61 3.26 -3.09 10.39
C PHE A 61 3.17 -1.69 11.01
N ILE A 62 3.75 -0.69 10.34
CA ILE A 62 3.68 0.72 10.73
C ILE A 62 2.95 1.57 9.69
N GLU A 63 2.65 2.83 10.02
CA GLU A 63 2.02 3.79 9.09
C GLU A 63 2.73 3.86 7.72
N LYS A 64 4.06 3.78 7.71
CA LYS A 64 4.85 3.79 6.47
C LYS A 64 4.48 2.61 5.55
N ASP A 65 4.17 1.46 6.10
CA ASP A 65 3.82 0.27 5.32
C ASP A 65 2.43 0.44 4.68
N VAL A 66 1.48 1.08 5.38
CA VAL A 66 0.18 1.48 4.81
C VAL A 66 0.36 2.44 3.64
N ARG A 67 1.20 3.48 3.80
CA ARG A 67 1.48 4.42 2.71
C ARG A 67 2.13 3.73 1.52
N ASN A 68 3.10 2.86 1.76
CA ASN A 68 3.77 2.11 0.70
C ASN A 68 2.78 1.22 -0.07
N TYR A 69 1.86 0.56 0.64
CA TYR A 69 0.82 -0.28 0.01
C TYR A 69 -0.11 0.53 -0.89
N ILE A 70 -0.60 1.67 -0.40
CA ILE A 70 -1.47 2.55 -1.19
C ILE A 70 -0.75 3.04 -2.44
N THR A 71 0.47 3.57 -2.29
CA THR A 71 1.22 4.11 -3.42
C THR A 71 1.60 3.04 -4.44
N ARG A 72 1.97 1.83 -4.01
CA ARG A 72 2.54 0.80 -4.90
C ARG A 72 1.52 -0.19 -5.45
N GLU A 73 0.50 -0.54 -4.67
CA GLU A 73 -0.45 -1.57 -5.08
C GLU A 73 -1.75 -0.93 -5.53
N VAL A 74 -2.34 -0.07 -4.68
CA VAL A 74 -3.66 0.51 -4.96
C VAL A 74 -3.60 1.50 -6.13
N ARG A 75 -2.66 2.45 -6.11
CA ARG A 75 -2.56 3.45 -7.19
C ARG A 75 -2.09 2.86 -8.52
N ASN A 76 -1.16 1.91 -8.50
CA ASN A 76 -0.72 1.24 -9.72
C ASN A 76 -1.86 0.45 -10.37
N ILE A 77 -2.72 -0.22 -9.57
CA ILE A 77 -3.91 -0.92 -10.10
C ILE A 77 -4.90 0.08 -10.69
N LEU A 78 -5.19 1.18 -9.99
CA LEU A 78 -6.11 2.22 -10.48
C LEU A 78 -5.61 2.87 -11.77
N GLU A 79 -4.33 3.25 -11.83
CA GLU A 79 -3.71 3.83 -13.03
C GLU A 79 -3.74 2.84 -14.21
N LEU A 80 -3.52 1.55 -13.96
CA LEU A 80 -3.63 0.51 -14.99
C LEU A 80 -5.07 0.33 -15.49
N GLU A 81 -6.06 0.33 -14.59
CA GLU A 81 -7.48 0.24 -14.96
C GLU A 81 -7.93 1.47 -15.74
N ASP A 82 -7.57 2.66 -15.28
CA ASP A 82 -7.85 3.94 -15.96
C ASP A 82 -7.21 3.97 -17.35
N GLY A 83 -5.95 3.54 -17.49
CA GLY A 83 -5.26 3.43 -18.77
C GLY A 83 -5.96 2.48 -19.74
N LYS A 84 -6.43 1.32 -19.26
CA LYS A 84 -7.22 0.38 -20.07
C LYS A 84 -8.53 0.99 -20.53
N GLU A 85 -9.24 1.70 -19.65
CA GLU A 85 -10.52 2.32 -20.00
C GLU A 85 -10.34 3.49 -21.00
N PHE A 86 -9.27 4.27 -20.84
CA PHE A 86 -8.89 5.30 -21.80
C PHE A 86 -8.57 4.70 -23.18
N GLY A 87 -7.84 3.58 -23.23
CA GLY A 87 -7.58 2.84 -24.47
C GLY A 87 -8.87 2.41 -25.18
N LYS A 88 -9.84 1.86 -24.44
CA LYS A 88 -11.16 1.52 -24.99
C LYS A 88 -11.90 2.74 -25.52
N TYR A 89 -11.81 3.87 -24.83
CA TYR A 89 -12.44 5.11 -25.29
C TYR A 89 -11.86 5.60 -26.62
N LEU A 90 -10.54 5.60 -26.77
CA LEU A 90 -9.88 5.97 -28.03
C LEU A 90 -10.29 5.05 -29.19
N LEU A 91 -10.41 3.74 -28.93
CA LEU A 91 -10.91 2.78 -29.92
C LEU A 91 -12.34 3.13 -30.37
N ARG A 92 -13.25 3.44 -29.43
CA ARG A 92 -14.62 3.89 -29.74
C ARG A 92 -14.65 5.18 -30.56
N MET A 93 -13.70 6.10 -30.35
CA MET A 93 -13.59 7.33 -31.15
C MET A 93 -13.15 7.01 -32.59
N LYS A 94 -12.20 6.09 -32.77
CA LYS A 94 -11.72 5.65 -34.09
C LYS A 94 -12.82 4.98 -34.91
N GLU A 95 -13.64 4.14 -34.27
CA GLU A 95 -14.77 3.48 -34.94
C GLU A 95 -15.81 4.48 -35.46
N LYS A 96 -16.08 5.53 -34.69
CA LYS A 96 -17.05 6.58 -35.07
C LYS A 96 -16.52 7.57 -36.11
N ASN A 97 -15.21 7.73 -36.18
CA ASN A 97 -14.57 8.68 -37.08
C ASN A 97 -13.30 8.08 -37.67
N GLN A 98 -13.38 7.60 -38.92
CA GLN A 98 -12.23 6.99 -39.61
C GLN A 98 -11.03 7.94 -39.75
N ASN A 99 -11.27 9.26 -39.72
CA ASN A 99 -10.22 10.29 -39.78
C ASN A 99 -9.54 10.56 -38.41
N PHE A 100 -10.04 10.01 -37.31
CA PHE A 100 -9.39 10.09 -36.00
C PHE A 100 -8.13 9.21 -36.00
N PHE A 101 -6.99 9.69 -35.50
CA PHE A 101 -5.76 8.88 -35.39
C PHE A 101 -5.11 9.16 -34.04
N PHE A 102 -4.57 8.12 -33.40
CA PHE A 102 -3.87 8.20 -32.13
C PHE A 102 -2.74 7.16 -32.12
N GLU A 103 -1.70 7.45 -31.36
CA GLU A 103 -0.57 6.54 -31.11
C GLU A 103 -0.49 6.34 -29.60
N LEU A 104 -0.42 5.09 -29.16
CA LEU A 104 -0.36 4.71 -27.75
C LEU A 104 0.96 3.97 -27.53
N GLU A 105 1.92 4.64 -26.89
CA GLU A 105 3.12 3.98 -26.39
C GLU A 105 2.77 3.24 -25.10
N LEU A 106 2.63 1.92 -25.20
CA LEU A 106 2.54 1.06 -24.03
C LEU A 106 3.94 0.54 -23.74
N GLU A 107 4.49 0.87 -22.57
CA GLU A 107 5.67 0.17 -22.06
C GLU A 107 5.25 -1.25 -21.67
N ASP A 108 5.64 -2.24 -22.48
CA ASP A 108 5.56 -3.65 -22.11
C ASP A 108 6.51 -3.90 -20.93
N ASN A 109 5.96 -4.41 -19.83
CA ASN A 109 6.66 -4.65 -18.57
C ASN A 109 6.95 -6.14 -18.35
#